data_AF-A0A090LEF4-F1
#
_entry.id   AF-A0A090LEF4-F1
#
_cell.length_a   1.000
_cell.length_b   1.000
_cell.length_c   1.000
_cell.angle_alpha   90.00
_cell.angle_beta   90.00
_cell.angle_gamma   90.00
#
_symmetry.space_group_name_H-M   'P 1'
#
loop_
_entity.id
_entity.type
_entity.pdbx_description
1 polymer ?
#
loop_
_entity_poly.entity_id
_entity_poly.type
_entity_poly.pdbx_seq_one_letter_code
_entity_poly.pdbx_strand_id
1 'polypeptide(L)'
;MSSGFLFDSQNFINDSLKPLFYDDRKYEKSEIFLPNKRPIETIFVSFNEIKDSLKPGDILEFKYPLFNHWAIFLGIYNCFYIVIHFRVVNPAPSMKHDIFIEPINTRNKVRINNINDHDVNRRLRSADEIRKLALERLEHHKKYNIITYNCKHFVNDLRYY
;
A
#
# COMPACT_ATOMS: atom_id res chain seq x y z
N MET A 1 26.84 9.67 -16.09
CA MET A 1 25.71 10.14 -15.26
C MET A 1 24.51 9.30 -15.62
N SER A 2 24.18 8.32 -14.78
CA SER A 2 23.27 7.22 -15.15
C SER A 2 21.81 7.62 -14.88
N SER A 3 21.06 7.81 -15.96
CA SER A 3 19.60 7.96 -15.99
C SER A 3 18.93 6.58 -15.80
N GLY A 4 19.01 6.06 -14.58
CA GLY A 4 18.52 4.73 -14.21
C GLY A 4 17.24 4.75 -13.36
N PHE A 5 16.25 5.57 -13.71
CA PHE A 5 14.87 5.40 -13.22
C PHE A 5 14.08 4.58 -14.25
N LEU A 6 14.52 3.34 -14.47
CA LEU A 6 13.80 2.37 -15.30
C LEU A 6 13.40 1.22 -14.39
N PHE A 7 12.14 1.23 -13.95
CA PHE A 7 11.47 0.00 -13.60
C PHE A 7 11.33 -0.81 -14.90
N ASP A 8 12.12 -1.88 -15.02
CA ASP A 8 11.90 -2.91 -16.03
C ASP A 8 10.53 -3.55 -15.76
N SER A 9 9.53 -3.11 -16.52
CA SER A 9 8.19 -3.70 -16.57
C SER A 9 7.93 -4.14 -18.00
N GLN A 10 8.45 -5.30 -18.38
CA GLN A 10 7.95 -5.98 -19.56
C GLN A 10 6.51 -6.44 -19.27
N ASN A 11 5.54 -5.70 -19.83
CA ASN A 11 4.16 -6.09 -20.15
C ASN A 11 3.05 -6.09 -19.07
N PHE A 12 2.96 -5.06 -18.22
CA PHE A 12 1.67 -4.65 -17.61
C PHE A 12 1.43 -3.17 -17.88
N ILE A 13 0.88 -2.88 -19.07
CA ILE A 13 0.67 -1.50 -19.51
C ILE A 13 -0.57 -0.95 -18.80
N ASN A 14 -0.32 -0.05 -17.85
CA ASN A 14 -1.19 1.00 -17.31
C ASN A 14 -2.45 0.66 -16.51
N ASP A 15 -2.92 -0.58 -16.45
CA ASP A 15 -4.16 -0.88 -15.73
C ASP A 15 -3.91 -1.37 -14.30
N SER A 16 -4.44 -0.63 -13.32
CA SER A 16 -4.53 -1.09 -11.94
C SER A 16 -5.40 -2.34 -11.84
N LEU A 17 -5.03 -3.26 -10.94
CA LEU A 17 -5.90 -4.37 -10.60
C LEU A 17 -7.22 -3.86 -10.01
N LYS A 18 -8.31 -4.57 -10.30
CA LYS A 18 -9.63 -4.38 -9.68
C LYS A 18 -10.10 -5.71 -9.08
N PRO A 19 -9.58 -6.09 -7.90
CA PRO A 19 -9.92 -7.36 -7.27
C PRO A 19 -11.42 -7.43 -6.96
N LEU A 20 -12.08 -8.50 -7.42
CA LEU A 20 -13.49 -8.78 -7.09
C LEU A 20 -13.62 -9.51 -5.74
N PHE A 21 -12.57 -10.22 -5.33
CA PHE A 21 -12.48 -10.97 -4.09
C PHE A 21 -11.02 -11.05 -3.62
N TYR A 22 -10.82 -11.40 -2.36
CA TYR A 22 -9.51 -11.64 -1.77
C TYR A 22 -9.47 -13.07 -1.22
N ASP A 23 -8.31 -13.72 -1.33
CA ASP A 23 -8.07 -15.01 -0.68
C ASP A 23 -7.79 -14.79 0.81
N ASP A 24 -8.86 -14.82 1.59
CA ASP A 24 -8.81 -14.59 3.04
C ASP A 24 -8.70 -15.88 3.87
N ARG A 25 -8.49 -17.05 3.23
CA ARG A 25 -8.47 -18.34 3.93
C ARG A 25 -7.42 -18.45 5.04
N LYS A 26 -6.37 -17.63 4.98
CA LYS A 26 -5.30 -17.59 5.99
C LYS A 26 -5.55 -16.59 7.12
N TYR A 27 -6.65 -15.84 7.09
CA TYR A 27 -6.96 -14.80 8.07
C TYR A 27 -8.20 -15.16 8.87
N GLU A 28 -8.22 -14.75 10.14
CA GLU A 28 -9.44 -14.83 10.93
C GLU A 28 -10.47 -13.80 10.44
N LYS A 29 -11.76 -14.11 10.59
CA LYS A 29 -12.84 -13.17 10.25
C LYS A 29 -12.71 -11.85 11.03
N SER A 30 -12.26 -11.90 12.28
CA SER A 30 -11.98 -10.74 13.12
C SER A 30 -10.93 -9.82 12.49
N GLU A 31 -9.90 -10.38 11.85
CA GLU A 31 -8.83 -9.62 11.19
C GLU A 31 -9.29 -8.91 9.92
N ILE A 32 -10.38 -9.40 9.30
CA ILE A 32 -10.96 -8.81 8.10
C ILE A 32 -12.05 -7.80 8.41
N PHE A 33 -12.99 -8.16 9.29
CA PHE A 33 -14.24 -7.43 9.49
C PHE A 33 -14.28 -6.55 10.74
N LEU A 34 -13.28 -6.64 11.63
CA LEU A 34 -13.19 -5.75 12.80
C LEU A 34 -11.95 -4.85 12.70
N PRO A 35 -11.97 -3.67 13.34
CA PRO A 35 -10.77 -2.83 13.47
C PRO A 35 -9.63 -3.60 14.16
N ASN A 36 -8.59 -3.93 13.39
CA ASN A 36 -7.46 -4.73 13.88
C ASN A 36 -6.30 -3.81 14.30
N LYS A 37 -6.25 -3.51 15.61
CA LYS A 37 -5.18 -2.72 16.23
C LYS A 37 -3.91 -3.56 16.33
N ARG A 38 -2.89 -3.18 15.58
CA ARG A 38 -1.63 -3.91 15.47
C ARG A 38 -0.45 -2.95 15.52
N PRO A 39 -0.13 -2.38 16.70
CA PRO A 39 0.90 -1.35 16.86
C PRO A 39 2.29 -1.98 16.77
N ILE A 40 2.74 -2.19 15.53
CA ILE A 40 4.02 -2.82 15.21
C ILE A 40 4.79 -1.95 14.23
N GLU A 41 6.09 -1.89 14.43
CA GLU A 41 7.05 -1.38 13.46
C GLU A 41 8.18 -2.42 13.37
N THR A 42 8.33 -3.04 12.20
CA THR A 42 9.36 -4.08 12.00
C THR A 42 10.66 -3.46 11.47
N ILE A 43 11.75 -4.23 11.51
CA ILE A 43 12.96 -3.89 10.76
C ILE A 43 12.71 -4.02 9.24
N PHE A 44 13.54 -3.35 8.44
CA PHE A 44 13.51 -3.47 6.99
C PHE A 44 14.14 -4.79 6.52
N VAL A 45 13.34 -5.63 5.87
CA VAL A 45 13.73 -6.96 5.35
C VAL A 45 13.30 -7.12 3.90
N SER A 46 13.67 -8.20 3.22
CA SER A 46 13.08 -8.50 1.90
C SER A 46 11.60 -8.84 2.03
N PHE A 47 10.82 -8.64 0.97
CA PHE A 47 9.40 -8.97 0.97
C PHE A 47 9.13 -10.44 1.32
N ASN A 48 9.97 -11.36 0.84
CA ASN A 48 9.82 -12.79 1.10
C ASN A 48 9.94 -13.16 2.59
N GLU A 49 10.72 -12.40 3.36
CA GLU A 49 10.90 -12.65 4.80
C GLU A 49 9.68 -12.21 5.63
N ILE A 50 8.88 -11.26 5.14
CA ILE A 50 7.75 -10.67 5.91
C ILE A 50 6.38 -11.05 5.39
N LYS A 51 6.25 -11.55 4.15
CA LYS A 51 4.96 -11.80 3.48
C LYS A 51 3.98 -12.65 4.30
N ASP A 52 4.48 -13.61 5.07
CA ASP A 52 3.63 -14.52 5.86
C ASP A 52 3.13 -13.86 7.16
N SER A 53 3.78 -12.78 7.59
CA SER A 53 3.36 -11.95 8.72
C SER A 53 2.37 -10.84 8.35
N LEU A 54 2.10 -10.63 7.05
CA LEU A 54 1.24 -9.54 6.56
C LEU A 54 -0.25 -9.82 6.81
N LYS A 55 -0.92 -8.84 7.41
CA LYS A 55 -2.37 -8.82 7.61
C LYS A 55 -3.00 -7.70 6.79
N PRO A 56 -4.17 -7.93 6.15
CA PRO A 56 -4.87 -6.90 5.39
C PRO A 56 -5.06 -5.63 6.22
N GLY A 57 -4.78 -4.48 5.61
CA GLY A 57 -4.76 -3.17 6.25
C GLY A 57 -3.40 -2.74 6.79
N ASP A 58 -2.40 -3.62 6.87
CA ASP A 58 -1.03 -3.24 7.28
C ASP A 58 -0.48 -2.13 6.37
N ILE A 59 0.09 -1.10 6.98
CA ILE A 59 0.87 -0.08 6.29
C ILE A 59 2.26 -0.64 6.02
N LEU A 60 2.67 -0.63 4.76
CA LEU A 60 3.99 -1.04 4.31
C LEU A 60 4.82 0.18 3.97
N GLU A 61 6.02 0.22 4.54
CA GLU A 61 7.03 1.21 4.21
C GLU A 61 8.18 0.55 3.45
N PHE A 62 8.44 1.05 2.25
CA PHE A 62 9.50 0.57 1.37
C PHE A 62 10.68 1.54 1.41
N LYS A 63 11.87 1.00 1.62
CA LYS A 63 13.10 1.78 1.69
C LYS A 63 13.59 2.12 0.28
N TYR A 64 13.60 3.41 -0.08
CA TYR A 64 14.27 3.90 -1.28
C TYR A 64 15.49 4.75 -0.87
N PRO A 65 16.44 5.01 -1.80
CA PRO A 65 17.66 5.74 -1.47
C PRO A 65 17.45 7.18 -0.96
N LEU A 66 16.40 7.87 -1.43
CA LEU A 66 16.17 9.30 -1.17
C LEU A 66 14.91 9.62 -0.37
N PHE A 67 13.94 8.70 -0.36
CA PHE A 67 12.70 8.82 0.39
C PHE A 67 12.20 7.42 0.73
N ASN A 68 11.17 7.29 1.55
CA ASN A 68 10.47 6.03 1.72
C ASN A 68 9.13 6.09 1.02
N HIS A 69 8.75 4.99 0.39
CA HIS A 69 7.46 4.84 -0.26
C HIS A 69 6.49 4.10 0.64
N TRP A 70 5.21 4.44 0.56
CA TRP A 70 4.19 3.94 1.49
C TRP A 70 3.04 3.32 0.70
N ALA A 71 2.58 2.17 1.17
CA ALA A 71 1.44 1.46 0.62
C ALA A 71 0.59 0.83 1.73
N ILE A 72 -0.65 0.45 1.43
CA ILE A 72 -1.43 -0.45 2.28
C ILE A 72 -1.52 -1.82 1.62
N PHE A 73 -1.25 -2.87 2.39
CA PHE A 73 -1.50 -4.24 1.97
C PHE A 73 -2.99 -4.57 2.01
N LEU A 74 -3.57 -4.91 0.86
CA LEU A 74 -4.99 -5.20 0.73
C LEU A 74 -5.32 -6.68 0.96
N GLY A 75 -4.37 -7.58 0.67
CA GLY A 75 -4.59 -9.03 0.79
C GLY A 75 -3.96 -9.79 -0.35
N ILE A 76 -4.41 -11.04 -0.53
CA ILE A 76 -3.97 -11.91 -1.60
C ILE A 76 -5.05 -11.98 -2.68
N TYR A 77 -4.66 -11.83 -3.94
CA TYR A 77 -5.53 -11.96 -5.11
C TYR A 77 -4.80 -12.73 -6.20
N ASN A 78 -5.39 -13.82 -6.72
CA ASN A 78 -4.77 -14.70 -7.73
C ASN A 78 -3.32 -15.09 -7.40
N CYS A 79 -3.06 -15.49 -6.15
CA CYS A 79 -1.73 -15.81 -5.61
C CYS A 79 -0.74 -14.64 -5.49
N PHE A 80 -1.16 -13.41 -5.81
CA PHE A 80 -0.36 -12.20 -5.64
C PHE A 80 -0.71 -11.47 -4.35
N TYR A 81 0.30 -11.01 -3.64
CA TYR A 81 0.13 -10.07 -2.53
C TYR A 81 -0.01 -8.68 -3.12
N ILE A 82 -1.15 -8.04 -2.91
CA ILE A 82 -1.49 -6.79 -3.57
C ILE A 82 -1.55 -5.64 -2.58
N VAL A 83 -1.12 -4.47 -3.05
CA VAL A 83 -1.08 -3.22 -2.29
C VAL A 83 -1.77 -2.11 -3.06
N ILE A 84 -2.28 -1.11 -2.32
CA ILE A 84 -2.66 0.18 -2.89
C ILE A 84 -1.65 1.25 -2.51
N HIS A 85 -1.24 2.07 -3.47
CA HIS A 85 -0.31 3.17 -3.25
C HIS A 85 -0.41 4.27 -4.32
N PHE A 86 0.27 5.39 -4.07
CA PHE A 86 0.55 6.36 -5.12
C PHE A 86 1.73 5.91 -5.99
N ARG A 87 1.64 6.17 -7.30
CA ARG A 87 2.74 6.01 -8.25
C ARG A 87 2.90 7.29 -9.06
N VAL A 88 4.15 7.63 -9.42
CA VAL A 88 4.43 8.69 -10.39
C VAL A 88 4.18 8.11 -11.79
N VAL A 89 3.26 8.70 -12.56
CA VAL A 89 2.86 8.23 -13.90
C VAL A 89 3.59 8.96 -15.03
N ASN A 90 4.23 10.09 -14.73
CA ASN A 90 4.97 10.89 -15.71
C ASN A 90 6.34 11.32 -15.20
N PRO A 91 7.39 11.35 -16.05
CA PRO A 91 8.68 11.91 -15.67
C PRO A 91 8.58 13.44 -15.45
N ALA A 92 9.60 13.99 -14.79
CA ALA A 92 9.77 15.44 -14.69
C ALA A 92 9.82 16.08 -16.10
N PRO A 93 9.27 17.30 -16.27
CA PRO A 93 8.68 18.18 -15.24
C PRO A 93 7.20 17.89 -14.95
N SER A 94 6.57 17.04 -15.75
CA SER A 94 5.11 16.80 -15.75
C SER A 94 4.68 15.71 -14.77
N MET A 95 5.35 15.59 -13.62
CA MET A 95 5.11 14.53 -12.64
C MET A 95 3.64 14.52 -12.21
N LYS A 96 2.93 13.47 -12.62
CA LYS A 96 1.57 13.18 -12.16
C LYS A 96 1.63 12.01 -11.21
N HIS A 97 0.78 12.05 -10.19
CA HIS A 97 0.61 10.95 -9.26
C HIS A 97 -0.78 10.38 -9.45
N ASP A 98 -0.84 9.07 -9.46
CA ASP A 98 -2.10 8.34 -9.55
C ASP A 98 -2.06 7.15 -8.60
N ILE A 99 -3.23 6.58 -8.34
CA ILE A 99 -3.45 5.50 -7.39
C ILE A 99 -3.43 4.19 -8.16
N PHE A 100 -2.69 3.21 -7.65
CA PHE A 100 -2.61 1.89 -8.25
C PHE A 100 -2.80 0.82 -7.19
N ILE A 101 -3.52 -0.23 -7.58
CA ILE A 101 -3.54 -1.53 -6.92
C ILE A 101 -2.69 -2.48 -7.75
N GLU A 102 -1.56 -2.91 -7.20
CA GLU A 102 -0.55 -3.70 -7.91
C GLU A 102 -0.02 -4.83 -7.03
N PRO A 103 0.50 -5.93 -7.63
CA PRO A 103 1.28 -6.91 -6.91
C PRO A 103 2.54 -6.31 -6.30
N ILE A 104 2.93 -6.75 -5.10
CA ILE A 104 4.23 -6.41 -4.53
C ILE A 104 5.31 -7.12 -5.35
N ASN A 105 5.93 -6.40 -6.27
CA ASN A 105 7.03 -6.89 -7.10
C ASN A 105 8.23 -5.92 -7.02
N THR A 106 8.84 -5.82 -5.84
CA THR A 106 9.98 -4.93 -5.60
C THR A 106 11.16 -5.66 -4.98
N ARG A 107 12.37 -5.23 -5.35
CA ARG A 107 13.63 -5.66 -4.71
C ARG A 107 13.97 -4.81 -3.48
N ASN A 108 13.23 -3.74 -3.24
CA ASN A 108 13.48 -2.86 -2.11
C ASN A 108 13.10 -3.55 -0.80
N LYS A 109 13.84 -3.22 0.26
CA LYS A 109 13.49 -3.68 1.60
C LYS A 109 12.19 -3.03 2.04
N VAL A 110 11.39 -3.79 2.77
CA VAL A 110 10.06 -3.41 3.26
C VAL A 110 9.96 -3.67 4.76
N ARG A 111 9.12 -2.91 5.45
CA ARG A 111 8.70 -3.17 6.83
C ARG A 111 7.21 -2.93 6.99
N ILE A 112 6.60 -3.58 7.98
CA ILE A 112 5.27 -3.18 8.47
C ILE A 112 5.47 -1.98 9.40
N ASN A 113 4.70 -0.91 9.18
CA ASN A 113 4.78 0.30 10.00
C ASN A 113 3.38 0.82 10.36
N ASN A 114 2.78 0.17 11.35
CA ASN A 114 1.51 0.55 11.96
C ASN A 114 1.75 1.31 13.28
N ILE A 115 2.86 2.04 13.43
CA ILE A 115 3.23 2.67 14.71
C ILE A 115 2.14 3.60 15.26
N ASN A 116 1.38 4.23 14.37
CA ASN A 116 0.28 5.14 14.73
C ASN A 116 -0.92 4.43 15.35
N ASP A 117 -0.98 3.10 15.32
CA ASP A 117 -1.98 2.35 16.07
C ASP A 117 -1.81 2.51 17.58
N HIS A 118 -0.65 2.93 18.10
CA HIS A 118 -0.53 3.19 19.54
C HIS A 118 -1.47 4.30 20.03
N ASP A 119 -1.87 5.22 19.15
CA ASP A 119 -2.76 6.32 19.48
C ASP A 119 -4.17 5.81 19.79
N VAL A 120 -4.55 5.86 21.07
CA VAL A 120 -5.88 5.45 21.55
C VAL A 120 -7.01 6.36 21.05
N ASN A 121 -6.69 7.56 20.59
CA ASN A 121 -7.67 8.52 20.09
C ASN A 121 -7.97 8.33 18.59
N ARG A 122 -7.14 7.56 17.87
CA ARG A 122 -7.37 7.26 16.46
C ARG A 122 -8.30 6.07 16.31
N ARG A 123 -9.34 6.23 15.49
CA ARG A 123 -10.17 5.10 15.07
C ARG A 123 -9.50 4.41 13.90
N LEU A 124 -9.62 3.08 13.90
CA LEU A 124 -9.08 2.23 12.85
C LEU A 124 -10.23 1.71 11.99
N ARG A 125 -10.00 1.66 10.68
CA ARG A 125 -10.88 0.91 9.78
C ARG A 125 -10.55 -0.58 9.84
N SER A 126 -11.56 -1.42 9.66
CA SER A 126 -11.39 -2.83 9.34
C SER A 126 -10.74 -3.00 7.96
N ALA A 127 -10.16 -4.18 7.69
CA ALA A 127 -9.58 -4.43 6.37
C ALA A 127 -10.62 -4.38 5.25
N ASP A 128 -11.85 -4.84 5.51
CA ASP A 128 -12.97 -4.75 4.56
C ASP A 128 -13.30 -3.29 4.19
N GLU A 129 -13.39 -2.40 5.17
CA GLU A 129 -13.60 -0.96 4.92
C GLU A 129 -12.43 -0.34 4.15
N ILE A 130 -11.19 -0.73 4.48
CA ILE A 130 -10.00 -0.25 3.77
C ILE A 130 -10.04 -0.70 2.30
N ARG A 131 -10.44 -1.94 2.00
CA ARG A 131 -10.58 -2.46 0.63
C ARG A 131 -11.65 -1.71 -0.17
N LYS A 132 -12.81 -1.46 0.44
CA LYS A 132 -13.89 -0.65 -0.17
C LYS A 132 -13.40 0.75 -0.51
N LEU A 133 -12.76 1.41 0.46
CA LEU A 133 -12.21 2.74 0.27
C LEU A 133 -11.08 2.75 -0.76
N ALA A 134 -10.25 1.71 -0.80
CA ALA A 134 -9.18 1.57 -1.80
C ALA A 134 -9.74 1.55 -3.23
N LEU A 135 -10.81 0.78 -3.48
CA LEU A 135 -11.50 0.75 -4.77
C LEU A 135 -12.16 2.09 -5.10
N GLU A 136 -12.83 2.73 -4.13
CA GLU A 136 -13.43 4.05 -4.32
C GLU A 136 -12.37 5.09 -4.72
N ARG A 137 -11.22 5.07 -4.05
CA ARG A 137 -10.09 5.97 -4.33
C ARG A 137 -9.43 5.69 -5.67
N LEU A 138 -9.40 4.43 -6.10
CA LEU A 138 -8.93 4.05 -7.42
C LEU A 138 -9.82 4.64 -8.53
N GLU A 139 -11.13 4.67 -8.33
CA GLU A 139 -12.10 5.19 -9.32
C GLU A 139 -12.24 6.72 -9.31
N HIS A 140 -12.24 7.33 -8.12
CA HIS A 140 -12.59 8.75 -7.94
C HIS A 140 -11.39 9.62 -7.56
N HIS A 141 -10.18 9.28 -8.01
CA HIS A 141 -8.98 9.99 -7.55
C HIS A 141 -9.07 11.50 -7.86
N LYS A 142 -8.87 12.33 -6.83
CA LYS A 142 -8.58 13.75 -7.02
C LYS A 142 -7.10 13.89 -7.35
N LYS A 143 -6.73 14.86 -8.21
CA LYS A 143 -5.32 15.19 -8.43
C LYS A 143 -4.73 15.70 -7.11
N TYR A 144 -3.82 14.96 -6.50
CA TYR A 144 -3.12 15.37 -5.28
C TYR A 144 -1.79 16.05 -5.63
N ASN A 145 -1.42 17.06 -4.84
CA ASN A 145 -0.11 17.69 -4.91
C ASN A 145 0.84 16.95 -3.95
N ILE A 146 1.91 16.35 -4.47
CA ILE A 146 2.85 15.55 -3.68
C ILE A 146 3.61 16.33 -2.61
N ILE A 147 3.84 17.63 -2.83
CA ILE A 147 4.57 18.47 -1.87
C ILE A 147 3.73 18.63 -0.60
N THR A 148 2.41 18.71 -0.74
CA THR A 148 1.47 18.90 0.39
C THR A 148 0.80 17.61 0.86
N TYR A 149 0.72 16.58 0.00
CA TYR A 149 0.02 15.32 0.25
C TYR A 149 0.75 14.16 -0.44
N ASN A 150 1.62 13.50 0.32
CA ASN A 150 2.46 12.39 -0.16
C ASN A 150 1.84 11.00 0.12
N CYS A 151 2.54 9.94 -0.27
CA CYS A 151 2.11 8.55 -0.05
C CYS A 151 1.90 8.18 1.43
N LYS A 152 2.62 8.80 2.37
CA LYS A 152 2.41 8.59 3.81
C LYS A 152 1.05 9.13 4.24
N HIS A 153 0.64 10.30 3.76
CA HIS A 153 -0.69 10.85 4.07
C HIS A 153 -1.80 9.95 3.51
N PHE A 154 -1.65 9.49 2.28
CA PHE A 154 -2.61 8.59 1.64
C PHE A 154 -2.88 7.31 2.43
N VAL A 155 -1.81 6.59 2.84
CA VAL A 155 -2.00 5.35 3.62
C VAL A 155 -2.59 5.63 5.00
N ASN A 156 -2.26 6.76 5.63
CA ASN A 156 -2.86 7.14 6.90
C ASN A 156 -4.36 7.41 6.75
N ASP A 157 -4.78 8.12 5.71
CA ASP A 157 -6.18 8.44 5.45
C ASP A 157 -7.01 7.19 5.07
N LEU A 158 -6.37 6.14 4.56
CA LEU A 158 -7.01 4.84 4.34
C LEU A 158 -7.16 4.05 5.64
N ARG A 159 -6.13 3.99 6.49
CA ARG A 159 -6.17 3.18 7.73
C ARG A 159 -6.96 3.84 8.87
N TYR A 160 -6.87 5.16 9.00
CA TYR A 160 -7.39 5.91 10.15
C TYR A 160 -8.49 6.90 9.75
N TYR A 161 -9.38 7.22 10.71
CA TYR A 161 -10.43 8.23 10.59
C TYR A 161 -10.78 8.88 11.93
#